data_AF-A0A3R7TDI1-F1
#
_entry.id   AF-A0A3R7TDI1-F1
#
_cell.length_a   1.000
_cell.length_b   1.000
_cell.length_c   1.000
_cell.angle_alpha   90.00
_cell.angle_beta   90.00
_cell.angle_gamma   90.00
#
_symmetry.space_group_name_H-M   'P 1'
#
loop_
_entity.id
_entity.type
_entity.pdbx_description
1 polymer ?
#
loop_
_entity_poly.entity_id
_entity_poly.type
_entity_poly.pdbx_seq_one_letter_code
_entity_poly.pdbx_strand_id
1 'polypeptide(L)'
;MKGLSIVLFFLTTVSTYSQEWIIVDILEQSKKELVYKIDNGEEVKKKTVKNPSIVKLIMDFQSEGFHLKSVTQGIELDLNGTLPMINNRNNNFGVSNLNLSNNNRVMLWFEKK
;
A
#
# COMPACT_ATOMS: atom_id res chain seq x y z
N MET A 1 1.56 11.87 -48.99
CA MET A 1 2.36 11.09 -48.01
C MET A 1 2.92 11.91 -46.84
N LYS A 2 2.87 13.25 -46.83
CA LYS A 2 3.45 14.07 -45.74
C LYS A 2 2.65 14.06 -44.43
N GLY A 3 1.32 13.86 -44.49
CA GLY A 3 0.46 13.84 -43.30
C GLY A 3 0.55 12.56 -42.47
N LEU A 4 0.90 11.42 -43.09
CA LEU A 4 0.97 10.13 -42.39
C LEU A 4 2.12 10.10 -41.37
N SER A 5 3.25 10.72 -41.71
CA SER A 5 4.42 10.80 -40.83
C SER A 5 4.18 11.64 -39.58
N ILE A 6 3.36 12.69 -39.68
CA ILE A 6 3.00 13.55 -38.55
C ILE A 6 2.10 12.81 -37.56
N VAL A 7 1.10 12.07 -38.07
CA VAL A 7 0.19 11.26 -37.24
C VAL A 7 0.96 10.17 -36.50
N LEU A 8 1.93 9.52 -37.16
CA LEU A 8 2.76 8.50 -36.53
C LEU A 8 3.64 9.08 -35.40
N PHE A 9 4.15 10.31 -35.57
CA PHE A 9 4.94 10.99 -34.54
C PHE A 9 4.10 11.27 -33.27
N PHE A 10 2.86 11.74 -33.45
CA PHE A 10 1.94 11.98 -32.32
C PHE A 10 1.53 10.69 -31.59
N LEU A 11 1.40 9.57 -32.29
CA LEU A 11 1.06 8.28 -31.67
C LEU A 11 2.17 7.72 -30.78
N THR A 12 3.43 8.10 -31.01
CA THR A 12 4.56 7.63 -30.17
C THR A 12 4.75 8.40 -28.87
N THR A 13 4.20 9.61 -28.75
CA THR A 13 4.37 10.45 -27.55
C THR A 13 3.30 10.24 -26.49
N VAL A 14 2.15 9.63 -26.83
CA VAL A 14 1.06 9.37 -25.86
C VAL A 14 1.28 8.11 -25.03
N SER A 15 2.19 7.22 -25.43
CA SER A 15 2.39 5.91 -24.78
C SER A 15 3.47 5.89 -23.70
N THR A 16 4.12 7.01 -23.38
CA THR A 16 5.35 7.03 -22.56
C THR A 16 5.24 7.73 -21.20
N TYR A 17 4.07 8.27 -20.82
CA TYR A 17 3.87 8.89 -19.51
C TYR A 17 2.94 8.05 -18.63
N SER A 18 3.38 6.84 -18.26
CA SER A 18 2.76 6.14 -17.13
C SER A 18 3.51 6.53 -15.86
N GLN A 19 2.88 7.36 -15.03
CA GLN A 19 3.42 7.76 -13.73
C GLN A 19 3.59 6.51 -12.85
N GLU A 20 4.83 6.16 -12.50
CA GLU A 20 5.12 5.04 -11.59
C GLU A 20 4.82 5.49 -10.14
N TRP A 21 3.98 4.74 -9.45
CA TRP A 21 3.57 4.99 -8.07
C TRP A 21 4.00 3.86 -7.15
N ILE A 22 4.44 4.22 -5.95
CA ILE A 22 4.66 3.26 -4.86
C ILE A 22 3.94 3.78 -3.62
N ILE A 23 3.22 2.89 -2.95
CA ILE A 23 2.59 3.16 -1.66
C ILE A 23 3.35 2.38 -0.61
N VAL A 24 3.85 3.07 0.40
CA VAL A 24 4.49 2.46 1.56
C VAL A 24 3.56 2.61 2.76
N ASP A 25 3.00 1.49 3.19
CA ASP A 25 2.01 1.43 4.25
C ASP A 25 2.67 0.95 5.55
N ILE A 26 2.75 1.86 6.53
CA ILE A 26 3.32 1.60 7.85
C ILE A 26 2.29 0.86 8.70
N LEU A 27 2.60 -0.41 9.00
CA LEU A 27 1.74 -1.27 9.82
C LEU A 27 1.98 -1.04 11.31
N GLU A 28 3.25 -0.99 11.69
CA GLU A 28 3.65 -0.94 13.08
C GLU A 28 4.99 -0.22 13.21
N GLN A 29 5.08 0.67 14.19
CA GLN A 29 6.34 1.32 14.56
C GLN A 29 6.52 1.20 16.08
N SER A 30 7.55 0.47 16.49
CA SER A 30 8.02 0.44 17.88
C SER A 30 9.37 1.16 17.99
N LYS A 31 10.02 1.11 19.16
CA LYS A 31 11.40 1.59 19.32
C LYS A 31 12.45 0.65 18.71
N LYS A 32 12.08 -0.62 18.47
CA LYS A 32 13.01 -1.67 18.03
C LYS A 32 12.87 -1.96 16.53
N GLU A 33 11.66 -1.87 16.02
CA GLU A 33 11.34 -2.28 14.65
C GLU A 33 10.28 -1.41 13.99
N LEU A 34 10.36 -1.37 12.66
CA LEU A 34 9.38 -0.78 11.76
C LEU A 34 8.90 -1.87 10.81
N VAL A 35 7.60 -2.09 10.77
CA VAL A 35 6.95 -3.04 9.86
C VAL A 35 6.12 -2.26 8.87
N TYR A 36 6.35 -2.48 7.58
CA TYR A 36 5.63 -1.80 6.51
C TYR A 36 5.38 -2.72 5.31
N LYS A 37 4.39 -2.38 4.49
CA LYS A 37 4.15 -3.00 3.19
C LYS A 37 4.55 -2.02 2.10
N ILE A 38 5.15 -2.51 1.04
CA ILE A 38 5.38 -1.77 -0.20
C ILE A 38 4.41 -2.34 -1.23
N ASP A 39 3.61 -1.47 -1.83
CA ASP A 39 2.73 -1.76 -2.96
C ASP A 39 3.20 -0.94 -4.16
N ASN A 40 3.57 -1.61 -5.25
CA ASN A 40 4.01 -0.99 -6.52
C ASN A 40 2.95 -1.12 -7.63
N GLY A 41 1.73 -1.54 -7.29
CA GLY A 41 0.64 -1.80 -8.25
C GLY A 41 0.63 -3.19 -8.86
N GLU A 42 1.73 -3.95 -8.78
CA GLU A 42 1.82 -5.33 -9.26
C GLU A 42 1.89 -6.32 -8.10
N GLU A 43 2.67 -5.99 -7.07
CA GLU A 43 2.92 -6.84 -5.91
C GLU A 43 2.92 -6.04 -4.60
N VAL A 44 2.51 -6.73 -3.53
CA VAL A 44 2.53 -6.19 -2.17
C VAL A 44 3.52 -6.98 -1.33
N LYS A 45 4.62 -6.33 -0.92
CA LYS A 45 5.71 -6.95 -0.15
C LYS A 45 5.77 -6.39 1.27
N LYS A 46 5.63 -7.27 2.27
CA LYS A 46 5.84 -6.92 3.69
C LYS A 46 7.33 -6.94 4.03
N LYS A 47 7.81 -5.88 4.68
CA LYS A 47 9.18 -5.75 5.19
C LYS A 47 9.16 -5.41 6.68
N THR A 48 10.16 -5.93 7.39
CA THR A 48 10.43 -5.63 8.79
C THR A 48 11.88 -5.20 8.92
N VAL A 49 12.12 -4.05 9.55
CA VAL A 49 13.46 -3.47 9.67
C VAL A 49 13.76 -3.17 11.12
N LYS A 50 14.96 -3.56 11.56
CA LYS A 50 15.47 -3.23 12.90
C LYS A 50 16.09 -1.82 12.84
N ASN A 51 15.80 -0.97 13.82
CA ASN A 51 16.13 0.46 13.88
C ASN A 51 15.12 1.38 13.14
N PRO A 52 14.03 1.76 13.80
CA PRO A 52 12.81 2.30 13.18
C PRO A 52 12.88 3.80 12.95
N SER A 53 13.06 4.21 11.69
CA SER A 53 12.88 5.61 11.30
C SER A 53 12.13 5.69 9.98
N ILE A 54 10.90 6.20 10.04
CA ILE A 54 10.11 6.54 8.86
C ILE A 54 10.83 7.61 8.03
N VAL A 55 11.51 8.55 8.67
CA VAL A 55 12.30 9.58 7.97
C VAL A 55 13.41 8.94 7.16
N LYS A 56 14.12 7.97 7.74
CA LYS A 56 15.15 7.22 7.00
C LYS A 56 14.53 6.44 5.84
N LEU A 57 13.39 5.78 6.05
CA LEU A 57 12.68 5.07 4.98
C LEU A 57 12.32 6.00 3.82
N ILE A 58 11.81 7.20 4.11
CA ILE A 58 11.53 8.22 3.09
C ILE A 58 12.80 8.61 2.34
N MET A 59 13.91 8.85 3.04
CA MET A 59 15.20 9.17 2.43
C MET A 59 15.73 8.05 1.53
N ASP A 60 15.58 6.79 1.96
CA ASP A 60 16.01 5.62 1.19
C ASP A 60 15.23 5.56 -0.14
N PHE A 61 13.90 5.69 -0.12
CA PHE A 61 13.09 5.77 -1.36
C PHE A 61 13.43 7.00 -2.21
N GLN A 62 13.72 8.14 -1.58
CA GLN A 62 14.16 9.33 -2.31
C GLN A 62 15.49 9.14 -3.03
N SER A 63 16.41 8.36 -2.45
CA SER A 63 17.67 8.02 -3.09
C SER A 63 17.50 7.08 -4.29
N GLU A 64 16.41 6.31 -4.33
CA GLU A 64 16.02 5.45 -5.45
C GLU A 64 15.30 6.20 -6.59
N GLY A 65 15.11 7.52 -6.45
CA GLY A 65 14.48 8.39 -7.45
C GLY A 65 12.97 8.58 -7.27
N PHE A 66 12.39 8.07 -6.18
CA PHE A 66 11.00 8.33 -5.83
C PHE A 66 10.85 9.65 -5.08
N HIS A 67 9.74 10.35 -5.28
CA HIS A 67 9.44 11.58 -4.56
C HIS A 67 8.19 11.38 -3.69
N LEU A 68 8.31 11.72 -2.41
CA LEU A 68 7.16 11.69 -1.50
C LEU A 68 6.17 12.77 -1.92
N LYS A 69 5.01 12.34 -2.41
CA LYS A 69 3.94 13.20 -2.90
C LYS A 69 2.93 13.55 -1.83
N SER A 70 2.56 12.56 -1.01
CA SER A 70 1.53 12.72 0.02
C SER A 70 1.76 11.75 1.18
N VAL A 71 1.24 12.13 2.34
CA VAL A 71 1.14 11.26 3.52
C VAL A 71 -0.33 11.23 3.91
N THR A 72 -0.93 10.04 3.89
CA THR A 72 -2.31 9.84 4.31
C THR A 72 -2.38 8.96 5.53
N GLN A 73 -3.46 9.10 6.30
CA GLN A 73 -3.75 8.23 7.43
C GLN A 73 -4.99 7.39 7.10
N GLY A 74 -4.89 6.09 7.35
CA GLY A 74 -5.98 5.15 7.22
C GLY A 74 -6.34 4.56 8.57
N ILE A 75 -7.58 4.15 8.73
CA ILE A 75 -8.02 3.30 9.82
C ILE A 75 -8.24 1.91 9.22
N GLU A 76 -7.44 0.93 9.62
CA GLU A 76 -7.74 -0.47 9.32
C GLU A 76 -8.47 -1.08 10.51
N LEU A 77 -9.61 -1.69 10.21
CA LEU A 77 -10.41 -2.45 11.17
C LEU A 77 -10.07 -3.93 11.00
N ASP A 78 -9.26 -4.45 11.92
CA ASP A 78 -8.97 -5.88 11.95
C ASP A 78 -10.03 -6.60 12.77
N LEU A 79 -10.66 -7.60 12.13
CA LEU A 79 -11.62 -8.52 12.74
C LEU A 79 -10.89 -9.81 13.10
N ASN A 80 -10.65 -10.02 14.39
CA ASN A 80 -10.03 -11.24 14.89
C ASN A 80 -11.06 -12.08 15.65
N GLY A 81 -11.25 -13.34 15.23
CA GLY A 81 -12.10 -14.31 15.91
C GLY A 81 -12.64 -15.39 14.99
N THR A 82 -13.38 -16.34 15.58
CA THR A 82 -14.06 -17.40 14.82
C THR A 82 -15.36 -16.87 14.23
N LEU A 83 -15.40 -16.78 12.90
CA LEU A 83 -16.66 -16.50 12.19
C LEU A 83 -17.61 -17.69 12.40
N PRO A 84 -18.89 -17.45 12.73
CA PRO A 84 -19.86 -18.52 12.87
C PRO A 84 -20.06 -19.19 11.50
N MET A 85 -19.63 -20.45 11.40
CA MET A 85 -19.95 -21.28 10.25
C MET A 85 -21.44 -21.64 10.34
N ILE A 86 -22.27 -21.02 9.50
CA ILE A 86 -23.68 -21.41 9.37
C ILE A 86 -23.71 -22.77 8.67
N ASN A 87 -23.75 -23.85 9.45
CA ASN A 87 -24.16 -25.16 8.97
C ASN A 87 -25.19 -25.73 9.94
N ASN A 88 -26.37 -26.03 9.39
CA ASN A 88 -27.60 -26.54 9.97
C ASN A 88 -28.62 -25.57 10.59
N ARG A 89 -29.83 -25.69 10.06
CA ARG A 89 -31.04 -24.86 10.26
C ARG A 89 -31.80 -25.15 11.55
N ASN A 90 -31.24 -25.96 12.46
CA ASN A 90 -31.88 -26.33 13.73
C ASN A 90 -30.83 -26.27 14.84
N ASN A 91 -30.93 -25.22 15.65
CA ASN A 91 -30.23 -24.99 16.92
C ASN A 91 -28.69 -25.00 16.86
N ASN A 92 -28.10 -23.80 16.79
CA ASN A 92 -26.90 -23.43 17.56
C ASN A 92 -26.66 -21.92 17.45
N PHE A 93 -27.08 -21.17 18.46
CA PHE A 93 -26.63 -19.79 18.70
C PHE A 93 -25.18 -19.88 19.20
N GLY A 94 -24.24 -20.11 18.27
CA GLY A 94 -22.82 -20.05 18.55
C GLY A 94 -22.43 -18.61 18.84
N VAL A 95 -22.14 -18.30 20.10
CA VAL A 95 -21.56 -17.00 20.48
C VAL A 95 -20.17 -16.94 19.84
N SER A 96 -20.02 -16.07 18.83
CA SER A 96 -18.72 -15.77 18.24
C SER A 96 -18.11 -14.60 19.01
N ASN A 97 -16.91 -14.79 19.56
CA ASN A 97 -16.13 -13.72 20.15
C ASN A 97 -15.31 -13.08 19.02
N LEU A 98 -15.85 -12.03 18.41
CA LEU A 98 -15.14 -11.19 17.46
C LEU A 98 -14.56 -9.98 18.21
N ASN A 99 -13.25 -9.83 18.17
CA ASN A 99 -12.57 -8.64 18.66
C ASN A 99 -12.30 -7.72 17.48
N LEU A 100 -12.73 -6.46 17.61
CA LEU A 100 -12.46 -5.40 16.65
C LEU A 100 -11.30 -4.56 17.16
N SER A 101 -10.18 -4.54 16.43
CA SER A 101 -9.05 -3.65 16.71
C SER A 101 -8.96 -2.57 15.66
N ASN A 102 -8.92 -1.31 16.10
CA ASN A 102 -8.66 -0.15 15.25
C ASN A 102 -7.14 0.09 15.22
N ASN A 103 -6.55 -0.09 14.03
CA ASN A 103 -5.15 0.22 13.80
C ASN A 103 -5.06 1.46 12.91
N ASN A 104 -4.55 2.57 13.49
CA ASN A 104 -4.18 3.74 12.72
C ASN A 104 -2.94 3.42 11.88
N ARG A 105 -3.07 3.55 10.55
CA ARG A 105 -2.00 3.30 9.58
C ARG A 105 -1.58 4.60 8.93
N VAL A 106 -0.29 4.71 8.63
CA VAL A 106 0.27 5.83 7.87
C VAL A 106 0.70 5.31 6.51
N MET A 107 0.20 5.92 5.45
CA MET A 107 0.54 5.59 4.08
C MET A 107 1.36 6.72 3.47
N LEU A 108 2.51 6.37 2.91
CA LEU A 108 3.41 7.28 2.21
C LEU A 108 3.25 7.03 0.72
N TRP A 109 2.85 8.07 -0.01
CA TRP A 109 2.62 8.01 -1.44
C TRP A 109 3.84 8.56 -2.17
N PHE A 110 4.47 7.71 -2.96
CA PHE A 110 5.63 8.06 -3.75
C PHE A 110 5.31 8.05 -5.24
N GLU A 111 5.82 9.06 -5.94
CA GLU A 111 5.75 9.15 -7.41
C GLU A 111 7.17 9.18 -7.98
N LYS A 112 7.46 8.45 -9.04
CA LYS A 112 8.77 8.47 -9.72
C LYS A 112 8.76 9.46 -10.88
N LYS A 113 9.68 10.41 -10.89
CA LYS A 113 9.76 11.40 -11.97
C LYS A 113 10.26 10.80 -13.28
#